data_AF-A0A1V0PQU4-F1
#
_entry.id   AF-A0A1V0PQU4-F1
#
_cell.length_a   1.000
_cell.length_b   1.000
_cell.length_c   1.000
_cell.angle_alpha   90.00
_cell.angle_beta   90.00
_cell.angle_gamma   90.00
#
_symmetry.space_group_name_H-M   'P 1'
#
loop_
_entity.id
_entity.type
_entity.pdbx_description
1 polymer ?
#
loop_
_entity_poly.entity_id
_entity_poly.type
_entity_poly.pdbx_seq_one_letter_code
_entity_poly.pdbx_strand_id
1 'polypeptide(L)'
;MMTGRLKTFRDWLSCLWRPDFARCTGFGLIVRALVLLVVLALLSIPLLALLSLIVQFVLATLPYEAIRSLLNLPETGTVLDKFSPFKSGKAEVDQFEAIRNIGLGLAALIGVPFLIWRSVVAQAQADTAQRQADLAEQGLITDRLTKAVEGLGAMKTVKRQRRDDDGILLYAKGGDGEPDTAQPLIEEVTEPNIEVRIGAIYALERISKDSDRDHANIMEILCAYIRENAPAKDTRTPEQDGIARWRSCPKTPLTTTGTHT
;
A
#
# COMPACT_ATOMS: atom_id res chain seq x y z
N MET A 1 38.66 5.80 -32.59
CA MET A 1 37.48 6.69 -32.49
C MET A 1 36.17 5.89 -32.38
N MET A 2 36.09 4.87 -31.50
CA MET A 2 34.93 3.97 -31.39
C MET A 2 34.63 3.48 -29.96
N THR A 3 35.15 4.15 -28.93
CA THR A 3 34.99 3.74 -27.52
C THR A 3 33.92 4.56 -26.76
N GLY A 4 33.35 5.60 -27.37
CA GLY A 4 32.35 6.47 -26.72
C GLY A 4 30.89 5.99 -26.82
N ARG A 5 30.54 5.16 -27.81
CA ARG A 5 29.14 4.80 -28.12
C ARG A 5 28.57 3.68 -27.22
N LEU A 6 29.44 2.84 -26.65
CA LEU A 6 29.01 1.73 -25.79
C LEU A 6 28.65 2.19 -24.37
N LYS A 7 29.25 3.28 -23.88
CA LYS A 7 28.93 3.83 -22.56
C LYS A 7 27.51 4.41 -22.53
N THR A 8 27.15 5.15 -23.58
CA THR A 8 25.80 5.71 -23.78
C THR A 8 24.72 4.65 -23.85
N PHE A 9 25.00 3.51 -24.49
CA PHE A 9 24.01 2.43 -24.61
C PHE A 9 23.79 1.68 -23.29
N ARG A 10 24.85 1.44 -22.52
CA ARG A 10 24.73 0.83 -21.19
C ARG A 10 24.01 1.76 -20.21
N ASP A 11 24.33 3.05 -20.25
CA ASP A 11 23.67 4.06 -19.42
C ASP A 11 22.20 4.23 -19.82
N TRP A 12 21.88 4.09 -21.11
CA TRP A 12 20.52 4.09 -21.65
C TRP A 12 19.71 2.84 -21.21
N LEU A 13 20.33 1.66 -21.19
CA LEU A 13 19.71 0.42 -20.70
C LEU A 13 19.41 0.46 -19.19
N SER A 14 20.27 1.10 -18.39
CA SER A 14 20.00 1.28 -16.96
C SER A 14 18.81 2.20 -16.68
N CYS A 15 18.53 3.17 -17.55
CA CYS A 15 17.36 4.06 -17.45
C CYS A 15 16.04 3.36 -17.80
N LEU A 16 16.08 2.28 -18.58
CA LEU A 16 14.89 1.48 -18.90
C LEU A 16 14.35 0.74 -17.67
N TRP A 17 15.20 0.48 -16.67
CA TRP A 17 14.87 -0.35 -15.52
C TRP A 17 14.59 0.43 -14.22
N ARG A 18 14.95 1.73 -14.14
CA ARG A 18 14.58 2.65 -13.05
C ARG A 18 14.06 3.97 -13.62
N PRO A 19 12.74 4.14 -13.81
CA PRO A 19 12.19 5.39 -14.28
C PRO A 19 12.18 6.41 -13.13
N ASP A 20 13.18 7.29 -13.11
CA ASP A 20 13.21 8.44 -12.21
C ASP A 20 12.38 9.57 -12.85
N PHE A 21 11.10 9.65 -12.48
CA PHE A 21 10.08 10.49 -13.14
C PHE A 21 10.25 12.00 -12.89
N ALA A 22 11.21 12.42 -12.07
CA ALA A 22 11.33 13.80 -11.61
C ALA A 22 12.13 14.74 -12.54
N ARG A 23 12.88 14.23 -13.53
CA ARG A 23 13.79 15.07 -14.35
C ARG A 23 13.51 15.16 -15.85
N CYS A 24 12.63 14.33 -16.40
CA CYS A 24 12.47 14.23 -17.86
C CYS A 24 11.02 14.46 -18.32
N THR A 25 10.59 15.72 -18.35
CA THR A 25 9.25 16.13 -18.83
C THR A 25 9.02 15.80 -20.31
N GLY A 26 10.08 15.64 -21.12
CA GLY A 26 9.97 15.22 -22.52
C GLY A 26 9.98 13.70 -22.75
N PHE A 27 10.80 12.95 -22.01
CA PHE A 27 11.01 11.51 -22.27
C PHE A 27 9.83 10.65 -21.79
N GLY A 28 9.16 11.05 -20.71
CA GLY A 28 7.97 10.35 -20.21
C GLY A 28 6.79 10.36 -21.18
N LEU A 29 6.67 11.41 -22.01
CA LEU A 29 5.65 11.50 -23.06
C LEU A 29 5.90 10.49 -24.19
N ILE A 30 7.16 10.28 -24.58
CA ILE A 30 7.52 9.32 -25.64
C ILE A 30 7.20 7.89 -25.18
N VAL A 31 7.54 7.54 -23.94
CA VAL A 31 7.23 6.21 -23.38
C VAL A 31 5.72 6.01 -23.24
N ARG A 32 4.98 7.01 -22.76
CA ARG A 32 3.50 6.96 -22.70
C ARG A 32 2.87 6.82 -24.08
N ALA A 33 3.37 7.56 -25.08
CA ALA A 33 2.90 7.46 -26.46
C ALA A 33 3.17 6.08 -27.07
N LEU A 34 4.35 5.49 -26.80
CA LEU A 34 4.72 4.18 -27.29
C LEU A 34 3.87 3.07 -26.65
N VAL A 35 3.63 3.16 -25.33
CA VAL A 35 2.73 2.23 -24.62
C VAL A 35 1.29 2.38 -25.13
N LEU A 36 0.79 3.61 -25.31
CA LEU A 36 -0.54 3.84 -25.87
C LEU A 36 -0.68 3.30 -27.30
N LEU A 37 0.34 3.43 -28.14
CA LEU A 37 0.35 2.89 -29.50
C LEU A 37 0.24 1.35 -29.47
N VAL A 38 1.00 0.69 -28.60
CA VAL A 38 0.91 -0.78 -28.42
C VAL A 38 -0.48 -1.20 -27.93
N VAL A 39 -1.06 -0.47 -26.98
CA VAL A 39 -2.42 -0.75 -26.48
C VAL A 39 -3.47 -0.54 -27.58
N LEU A 40 -3.38 0.54 -28.37
CA LEU A 40 -4.27 0.79 -29.50
C LEU A 40 -4.16 -0.29 -30.58
N ALA A 41 -2.93 -0.75 -30.87
CA ALA A 41 -2.70 -1.85 -31.80
C ALA A 41 -3.37 -3.14 -31.30
N LEU A 42 -3.21 -3.48 -30.02
CA LEU A 42 -3.83 -4.67 -29.41
C LEU A 42 -5.36 -4.58 -29.37
N LEU A 43 -5.92 -3.38 -29.17
CA LEU A 43 -7.37 -3.16 -29.21
C LEU A 43 -7.95 -3.20 -30.63
N SER A 44 -7.16 -2.93 -31.67
CA SER A 44 -7.61 -2.98 -33.06
C SER A 44 -7.86 -4.41 -33.57
N ILE A 45 -7.13 -5.39 -33.02
CA ILE A 45 -7.21 -6.80 -33.41
C ILE A 45 -8.61 -7.39 -33.21
N PRO A 46 -9.25 -7.31 -32.02
CA PRO A 46 -10.60 -7.86 -31.84
C PRO A 46 -11.66 -7.13 -32.69
N LEU A 47 -11.48 -5.83 -32.95
CA LEU A 47 -12.39 -5.05 -33.79
C LEU A 47 -12.38 -5.54 -35.24
N LEU A 48 -11.18 -5.81 -35.79
CA LEU A 48 -11.03 -6.36 -37.13
C LEU A 48 -11.58 -7.78 -37.24
N ALA A 49 -11.37 -8.62 -36.21
CA ALA A 49 -11.95 -9.96 -36.16
C ALA A 49 -13.48 -9.93 -36.15
N LEU A 50 -14.08 -9.02 -35.38
CA LEU A 50 -15.53 -8.83 -35.31
C LEU A 50 -16.10 -8.33 -36.65
N LEU A 51 -15.40 -7.40 -37.31
CA LEU A 51 -15.80 -6.91 -38.64
C LEU A 51 -15.74 -8.02 -39.69
N SER A 52 -14.72 -8.88 -39.67
CA SER A 52 -14.64 -10.06 -40.54
C SER A 52 -15.82 -11.01 -40.34
N LEU A 53 -16.18 -11.29 -39.08
CA LEU A 53 -17.33 -12.14 -38.75
C LEU A 53 -18.66 -11.54 -39.22
N ILE A 54 -18.84 -10.23 -39.08
CA ILE A 54 -20.02 -9.53 -39.59
C ILE A 54 -20.10 -9.68 -41.11
N VAL A 55 -18.99 -9.50 -41.84
CA VAL A 55 -18.97 -9.66 -43.31
C VAL A 55 -19.37 -11.09 -43.71
N GLN A 56 -18.83 -12.11 -43.05
CA GLN A 56 -19.20 -13.51 -43.30
C GLN A 56 -20.67 -13.80 -42.97
N PHE A 57 -21.19 -13.22 -41.88
CA PHE A 57 -22.60 -13.36 -41.52
C PHE A 57 -23.53 -12.68 -42.52
N VAL A 58 -23.20 -11.46 -42.97
CA VAL A 58 -23.97 -10.76 -44.03
C VAL A 58 -23.91 -11.56 -45.33
N LEU A 59 -22.74 -12.07 -45.73
CA LEU A 59 -22.60 -12.87 -46.94
C LEU A 59 -23.37 -14.20 -46.87
N ALA A 60 -23.52 -14.78 -45.68
CA ALA A 60 -24.28 -16.01 -45.46
C ALA A 60 -25.80 -15.79 -45.37
N THR A 61 -26.24 -14.60 -44.94
CA THR A 61 -27.66 -14.25 -44.77
C THR A 61 -28.28 -13.63 -46.02
N LEU A 62 -27.47 -13.04 -46.90
CA LEU A 62 -27.94 -12.57 -48.19
C LEU A 62 -28.16 -13.77 -49.13
N PRO A 63 -29.34 -13.89 -49.78
CA PRO A 63 -29.56 -14.91 -50.79
C PRO A 63 -28.53 -14.71 -51.91
N TYR A 64 -27.78 -15.76 -52.22
CA TYR A 64 -26.61 -15.74 -53.13
C TYR A 64 -26.89 -15.12 -54.51
N GLU A 65 -28.15 -15.09 -54.94
CA GLU A 65 -28.61 -14.42 -56.17
C GLU A 65 -28.43 -12.88 -56.14
N ALA A 66 -28.59 -12.25 -54.96
CA ALA A 66 -28.41 -10.81 -54.80
C ALA A 66 -26.94 -10.38 -54.83
N ILE A 67 -26.04 -11.21 -54.28
CA ILE A 67 -24.58 -10.97 -54.28
C ILE A 67 -24.03 -11.05 -55.72
N ARG A 68 -24.52 -12.03 -56.50
CA ARG A 68 -24.13 -12.25 -57.90
C ARG A 68 -24.50 -11.06 -58.80
N SER A 69 -25.68 -10.49 -58.59
CA SER A 69 -26.16 -9.30 -59.32
C SER A 69 -25.33 -8.04 -58.99
N LEU A 70 -24.92 -7.87 -57.72
CA LEU A 70 -24.13 -6.72 -57.28
C LEU A 70 -22.65 -6.78 -57.73
N LEU A 71 -22.04 -7.97 -57.79
CA LEU A 71 -20.63 -8.15 -58.20
C LEU A 71 -20.43 -8.46 -59.69
N ASN A 72 -21.51 -8.56 -60.49
CA ASN A 72 -21.49 -8.76 -61.94
C ASN A 72 -20.57 -9.91 -62.40
N LEU A 73 -20.67 -11.06 -61.71
CA LEU A 73 -19.82 -12.22 -61.96
C LEU A 73 -20.29 -13.00 -63.21
N PRO A 74 -19.39 -13.34 -64.16
CA PRO A 74 -19.71 -14.14 -65.33
C PRO A 74 -20.15 -15.55 -64.92
N GLU A 75 -21.14 -16.12 -65.64
CA GLU A 75 -21.72 -17.43 -65.34
C GLU A 75 -20.64 -18.52 -65.27
N THR A 76 -20.46 -19.13 -64.09
CA THR A 76 -19.65 -20.34 -63.91
C THR A 76 -20.39 -21.55 -64.47
N GLY A 77 -20.54 -21.60 -65.79
CA GLY A 77 -20.75 -22.85 -66.49
C GLY A 77 -19.50 -23.72 -66.35
N THR A 78 -19.72 -24.98 -65.95
CA THR A 78 -18.86 -26.12 -66.35
C THR A 78 -17.38 -26.10 -65.95
N VAL A 79 -17.06 -25.81 -64.68
CA VAL A 79 -15.78 -26.26 -64.09
C VAL A 79 -15.93 -27.11 -62.84
N LEU A 80 -17.10 -27.12 -62.19
CA LEU A 80 -17.32 -27.85 -60.93
C LEU A 80 -17.69 -29.35 -61.09
N ASP A 81 -17.80 -29.87 -62.31
CA ASP A 81 -18.00 -31.32 -62.56
C ASP A 81 -16.68 -32.07 -62.84
N LYS A 82 -15.58 -31.36 -63.08
CA LYS A 82 -14.26 -31.96 -63.36
C LYS A 82 -13.31 -32.03 -62.17
N PHE A 83 -13.69 -31.47 -61.01
CA PHE A 83 -12.82 -31.36 -59.83
C PHE A 83 -13.22 -32.23 -58.64
N SER A 84 -13.87 -33.37 -58.86
CA SER A 84 -13.91 -34.42 -57.84
C SER A 84 -13.25 -35.72 -58.35
N PRO A 85 -11.99 -35.91 -57.97
CA PRO A 85 -11.64 -37.19 -57.36
C PRO A 85 -10.85 -36.93 -56.07
N PHE A 86 -11.47 -36.34 -55.05
CA PHE A 86 -10.91 -36.46 -53.70
C PHE A 86 -11.29 -37.82 -53.13
N LYS A 87 -10.56 -38.82 -53.63
CA LYS A 87 -10.48 -40.17 -53.09
C LYS A 87 -10.16 -40.02 -51.60
N SER A 88 -11.10 -40.44 -50.74
CA SER A 88 -10.88 -40.60 -49.30
C SER A 88 -9.79 -41.65 -49.08
N GLY A 89 -8.55 -41.19 -49.14
CA GLY A 89 -7.35 -41.92 -48.76
C GLY A 89 -7.15 -41.72 -47.28
N LYS A 90 -6.92 -42.84 -46.58
CA LYS A 90 -6.63 -42.99 -45.15
C LYS A 90 -5.44 -42.11 -44.70
N ALA A 91 -5.64 -40.81 -44.57
CA ALA A 91 -4.62 -39.84 -44.17
C ALA A 91 -5.06 -38.98 -42.98
N GLU A 92 -6.04 -39.45 -42.19
CA GLU A 92 -6.59 -38.70 -41.05
C GLU A 92 -5.85 -38.98 -39.72
N VAL A 93 -4.99 -40.01 -39.66
CA VAL A 93 -4.28 -40.37 -38.41
C VAL A 93 -2.90 -39.69 -38.30
N ASP A 94 -2.18 -39.44 -39.41
CA ASP A 94 -0.86 -38.80 -39.39
C ASP A 94 -0.89 -37.28 -39.19
N GLN A 95 -1.99 -36.61 -39.56
CA GLN A 95 -2.10 -35.16 -39.40
C GLN A 95 -2.15 -34.75 -37.92
N PHE A 96 -2.67 -35.61 -37.03
CA PHE A 96 -2.73 -35.32 -35.61
C PHE A 96 -1.34 -35.36 -34.95
N GLU A 97 -0.43 -36.22 -35.43
CA GLU A 97 0.97 -36.24 -34.96
C GLU A 97 1.76 -35.03 -35.48
N ALA A 98 1.54 -34.63 -36.74
CA ALA A 98 2.14 -33.42 -37.29
C ALA A 98 1.64 -32.16 -36.57
N ILE A 99 0.33 -32.04 -36.33
CA ILE A 99 -0.30 -30.93 -35.60
C ILE A 99 0.20 -30.88 -34.15
N ARG A 100 0.35 -32.03 -33.46
CA ARG A 100 0.87 -32.08 -32.09
C ARG A 100 2.33 -31.63 -32.01
N ASN A 101 3.19 -32.07 -32.92
CA ASN A 101 4.60 -31.68 -32.90
C ASN A 101 4.80 -30.19 -33.23
N ILE A 102 4.01 -29.66 -34.17
CA ILE A 102 3.99 -28.22 -34.47
C ILE A 102 3.44 -27.44 -33.26
N GLY A 103 2.37 -27.92 -32.63
CA GLY A 103 1.79 -27.32 -31.43
C GLY A 103 2.76 -27.28 -30.24
N LEU A 104 3.50 -28.36 -30.00
CA LEU A 104 4.53 -28.43 -28.95
C LEU A 104 5.70 -27.48 -29.23
N GLY A 105 6.13 -27.35 -30.49
CA GLY A 105 7.18 -26.41 -30.88
C GLY A 105 6.78 -24.94 -30.66
N LEU A 106 5.55 -24.57 -31.04
CA LEU A 106 5.02 -23.23 -30.81
C LEU A 106 4.82 -22.92 -29.31
N ALA A 107 4.33 -23.89 -28.54
CA ALA A 107 4.19 -23.76 -27.09
C ALA A 107 5.55 -23.55 -26.40
N ALA A 108 6.60 -24.23 -26.85
CA ALA A 108 7.95 -24.04 -26.32
C ALA A 108 8.52 -22.65 -26.68
N LEU A 109 8.33 -22.19 -27.92
CA LEU A 109 8.81 -20.88 -28.37
C LEU A 109 8.19 -19.70 -27.61
N ILE A 110 6.93 -19.82 -27.18
CA ILE A 110 6.22 -18.76 -26.43
C ILE A 110 6.39 -18.96 -24.92
N GLY A 111 6.25 -20.19 -24.45
CA GLY A 111 6.26 -20.54 -23.03
C GLY A 111 7.64 -20.32 -22.39
N VAL A 112 8.73 -20.65 -23.07
CA VAL A 112 10.08 -20.54 -22.51
C VAL A 112 10.48 -19.08 -22.25
N PRO A 113 10.37 -18.14 -23.21
CA PRO A 113 10.61 -16.72 -22.95
C PRO A 113 9.67 -16.12 -21.90
N PHE A 114 8.40 -16.55 -21.87
CA PHE A 114 7.44 -16.11 -20.86
C PHE A 114 7.82 -16.60 -19.46
N LEU A 115 8.29 -17.83 -19.30
CA LEU A 115 8.78 -18.36 -18.02
C LEU A 115 10.05 -17.66 -17.57
N ILE A 116 10.97 -17.37 -18.48
CA ILE A 116 12.18 -16.58 -18.19
C ILE A 116 11.80 -15.17 -17.76
N TRP A 117 10.86 -14.52 -18.45
CA TRP A 117 10.39 -13.21 -18.03
C TRP A 117 9.69 -13.26 -16.68
N ARG A 118 8.80 -14.23 -16.47
CA ARG A 118 8.07 -14.42 -15.22
C ARG A 118 9.03 -14.72 -14.05
N SER A 119 10.10 -15.47 -14.28
CA SER A 119 11.13 -15.72 -13.26
C SER A 119 11.94 -14.47 -12.96
N VAL A 120 12.36 -13.71 -13.98
CA VAL A 120 13.09 -12.45 -13.81
C VAL A 120 12.25 -11.40 -13.09
N VAL A 121 10.95 -11.30 -13.41
CA VAL A 121 10.03 -10.37 -12.71
C VAL A 121 9.77 -10.83 -11.29
N ALA A 122 9.57 -12.13 -11.04
CA ALA A 122 9.40 -12.64 -9.69
C ALA A 122 10.66 -12.40 -8.84
N GLN A 123 11.85 -12.55 -9.43
CA GLN A 123 13.13 -12.24 -8.78
C GLN A 123 13.34 -10.74 -8.56
N ALA A 124 12.98 -9.92 -9.54
CA ALA A 124 13.03 -8.46 -9.42
C ALA A 124 12.04 -7.94 -8.37
N GLN A 125 10.86 -8.55 -8.28
CA GLN A 125 9.86 -8.24 -7.25
C GLN A 125 10.35 -8.65 -5.86
N ALA A 126 11.08 -9.76 -5.73
CA ALA A 126 11.67 -10.17 -4.45
C ALA A 126 12.68 -9.16 -3.91
N ASP A 127 13.55 -8.57 -4.77
CA ASP A 127 14.49 -7.50 -4.37
C ASP A 127 13.75 -6.21 -3.95
N THR A 128 12.63 -5.87 -4.60
CA THR A 128 11.81 -4.71 -4.18
C THR A 128 11.03 -4.96 -2.90
N ALA A 129 10.58 -6.20 -2.67
CA ALA A 129 9.84 -6.57 -1.46
C ALA A 129 10.74 -6.51 -0.22
N GLN A 130 12.04 -6.85 -0.35
CA GLN A 130 13.00 -6.68 0.74
C GLN A 130 13.25 -5.20 1.08
N ARG A 131 13.43 -4.35 0.07
CA ARG A 131 13.59 -2.90 0.31
C ARG A 131 12.34 -2.27 0.94
N GLN A 132 11.16 -2.79 0.63
CA GLN A 132 9.93 -2.36 1.30
C GLN A 132 9.90 -2.81 2.76
N ALA A 133 10.45 -3.97 3.10
CA ALA A 133 10.55 -4.43 4.48
C ALA A 133 11.47 -3.52 5.32
N ASP A 134 12.65 -3.14 4.81
CA ASP A 134 13.58 -2.25 5.54
C ASP A 134 13.00 -0.84 5.75
N LEU A 135 12.25 -0.32 4.76
CA LEU A 135 11.54 0.95 4.89
C LEU A 135 10.38 0.86 5.89
N ALA A 136 9.71 -0.30 5.98
CA ALA A 136 8.68 -0.55 6.97
C ALA A 136 9.27 -0.67 8.39
N GLU A 137 10.47 -1.22 8.55
CA GLU A 137 11.18 -1.25 9.83
C GLU A 137 11.50 0.16 10.36
N GLN A 138 11.86 1.10 9.48
CA GLN A 138 12.11 2.49 9.89
C GLN A 138 10.83 3.24 10.30
N GLY A 139 9.68 2.93 9.67
CA GLY A 139 8.39 3.45 10.08
C GLY A 139 7.98 2.99 11.48
N LEU A 140 8.45 1.82 11.91
CA LEU A 140 8.02 1.16 13.14
C LEU A 140 8.36 1.95 14.41
N ILE A 141 9.47 2.69 14.45
CA ILE A 141 9.83 3.52 15.61
C ILE A 141 8.90 4.74 15.68
N THR A 142 8.70 5.43 14.56
CA THR A 142 7.78 6.57 14.45
C THR A 142 6.35 6.17 14.82
N ASP A 143 5.91 4.99 14.38
CA ASP A 143 4.59 4.45 14.70
C ASP A 143 4.43 4.13 16.19
N ARG A 144 5.46 3.53 16.80
CA ARG A 144 5.47 3.26 18.25
C ARG A 144 5.47 4.56 19.07
N LEU A 145 6.21 5.58 18.63
CA LEU A 145 6.23 6.89 19.26
C LEU A 145 4.86 7.56 19.14
N THR A 146 4.26 7.55 17.95
CA THR A 146 2.93 8.13 17.71
C THR A 146 1.88 7.47 18.60
N LYS A 147 1.84 6.13 18.65
CA LYS A 147 0.93 5.40 19.54
C LYS A 147 1.12 5.71 21.02
N ALA A 148 2.37 5.83 21.46
CA ALA A 148 2.64 6.16 22.84
C ALA A 148 2.19 7.60 23.17
N VAL A 149 2.40 8.56 22.26
CA VAL A 149 1.90 9.93 22.39
C VAL A 149 0.37 9.98 22.40
N GLU A 150 -0.31 9.22 21.54
CA GLU A 150 -1.78 9.09 21.57
C GLU A 150 -2.28 8.57 22.92
N GLY A 151 -1.57 7.59 23.52
CA GLY A 151 -1.89 7.04 24.82
C GLY A 151 -1.79 8.06 25.97
N LEU A 152 -0.93 9.08 25.87
CA LEU A 152 -0.86 10.18 26.86
C LEU A 152 -2.15 11.02 26.89
N GLY A 153 -2.88 11.07 25.79
CA GLY A 153 -4.15 11.77 25.64
C GLY A 153 -5.38 10.94 26.00
N ALA A 154 -5.22 9.67 26.40
CA ALA A 154 -6.34 8.78 26.65
C ALA A 154 -7.26 9.30 27.77
N MET A 155 -8.57 9.28 27.48
CA MET A 155 -9.65 9.63 28.39
C MET A 155 -10.56 8.42 28.61
N LYS A 156 -11.22 8.37 29.75
CA LYS A 156 -12.21 7.35 30.13
C LYS A 156 -13.48 8.05 30.59
N THR A 157 -14.62 7.63 30.04
CA THR A 157 -15.92 8.04 30.54
C THR A 157 -16.27 7.19 31.75
N VAL A 158 -16.46 7.83 32.90
CA VAL A 158 -16.88 7.16 34.12
C VAL A 158 -18.29 7.60 34.43
N LYS A 159 -19.21 6.64 34.45
CA LYS A 159 -20.58 6.85 34.90
C LYS A 159 -20.58 6.83 36.42
N ARG A 160 -20.89 7.96 37.05
CA ARG A 160 -20.98 8.08 38.50
C ARG A 160 -22.36 8.61 38.86
N GLN A 161 -22.90 8.15 39.98
CA GLN A 161 -24.13 8.74 40.49
C GLN A 161 -23.82 10.15 40.97
N ARG A 162 -24.61 11.13 40.52
CA ARG A 162 -24.45 12.53 40.87
C ARG A 162 -24.62 12.70 42.38
N ARG A 163 -23.78 13.52 42.99
CA ARG A 163 -23.89 13.92 44.39
C ARG A 163 -24.20 15.40 44.48
N ASP A 164 -24.94 15.75 45.52
CA ASP A 164 -25.16 17.15 45.93
C ASP A 164 -23.90 17.73 46.61
N ASP A 165 -23.88 19.04 46.86
CA ASP A 165 -22.81 19.75 47.57
C ASP A 165 -22.56 19.18 48.99
N ASP A 166 -23.62 18.62 49.60
CA ASP A 166 -23.56 17.91 50.90
C ASP A 166 -23.10 16.44 50.78
N GLY A 167 -22.79 15.96 49.57
CA GLY A 167 -22.30 14.60 49.30
C GLY A 167 -23.38 13.52 49.22
N ILE A 168 -24.67 13.90 49.30
CA ILE A 168 -25.82 13.00 49.21
C ILE A 168 -26.06 12.57 47.76
N LEU A 169 -26.37 11.29 47.55
CA LEU A 169 -26.66 10.74 46.22
C LEU A 169 -27.99 11.26 45.68
N LEU A 170 -27.97 11.78 44.46
CA LEU A 170 -29.15 12.32 43.80
C LEU A 170 -29.90 11.25 43.01
N TYR A 171 -31.23 11.38 43.02
CA TYR A 171 -32.19 10.52 42.35
C TYR A 171 -33.12 11.37 41.47
N ALA A 172 -33.73 10.77 40.45
CA ALA A 172 -34.72 11.43 39.61
C ALA A 172 -35.94 11.81 40.45
N LYS A 173 -36.57 12.96 40.18
CA LYS A 173 -37.78 13.37 40.91
C LYS A 173 -39.01 12.69 40.31
N GLY A 174 -39.84 12.10 41.17
CA GLY A 174 -41.16 11.59 40.79
C GLY A 174 -42.14 12.73 40.47
N GLY A 175 -43.33 12.39 39.98
CA GLY A 175 -44.39 13.37 39.68
C GLY A 175 -44.93 14.10 40.93
N ASP A 176 -44.64 13.58 42.11
CA ASP A 176 -44.94 14.14 43.44
C ASP A 176 -43.84 15.08 43.97
N GLY A 177 -42.70 15.18 43.27
CA GLY A 177 -41.57 16.02 43.66
C GLY A 177 -40.59 15.37 44.64
N GLU A 178 -40.89 14.17 45.14
CA GLU A 178 -40.04 13.37 46.02
C GLU A 178 -38.98 12.60 45.19
N PRO A 179 -37.76 12.37 45.68
CA PRO A 179 -36.75 11.60 44.96
C PRO A 179 -37.16 10.12 44.81
N ASP A 180 -37.31 9.68 43.56
CA ASP A 180 -37.56 8.29 43.18
C ASP A 180 -36.27 7.47 43.31
N THR A 181 -36.16 6.71 44.40
CA THR A 181 -34.98 5.88 44.69
C THR A 181 -34.75 4.78 43.63
N ALA A 182 -35.75 4.45 42.80
CA ALA A 182 -35.61 3.48 41.72
C ALA A 182 -34.80 4.01 40.53
N GLN A 183 -34.63 5.32 40.40
CA GLN A 183 -33.96 5.96 39.27
C GLN A 183 -32.80 6.85 39.73
N PRO A 184 -31.57 6.32 39.85
CA PRO A 184 -30.40 7.11 40.21
C PRO A 184 -30.04 8.10 39.09
N LEU A 185 -29.71 9.34 39.46
CA LEU A 185 -29.25 10.33 38.49
C LEU A 185 -27.77 10.08 38.18
N ILE A 186 -27.47 9.57 36.99
CA ILE A 186 -26.11 9.26 36.55
C ILE A 186 -25.53 10.46 35.80
N GLU A 187 -24.34 10.89 36.21
CA GLU A 187 -23.52 11.86 35.49
C GLU A 187 -22.39 11.11 34.77
N GLU A 188 -22.20 11.43 33.49
CA GLU A 188 -21.08 10.91 32.70
C GLU A 188 -19.95 11.94 32.72
N VAL A 189 -18.90 11.65 33.47
CA VAL A 189 -17.72 12.52 33.56
C VAL A 189 -16.60 11.92 32.73
N THR A 190 -16.00 12.75 31.88
CA THR A 190 -14.79 12.38 31.13
C THR A 190 -13.57 12.69 31.99
N GLU A 191 -12.88 11.64 32.42
CA GLU A 191 -11.68 11.75 33.25
C GLU A 191 -10.44 11.21 32.49
N PRO A 192 -9.23 11.66 32.83
CA PRO A 192 -7.99 11.04 32.35
C PRO A 192 -7.95 9.54 32.61
N ASN A 193 -7.64 8.74 31.58
CA ASN A 193 -7.43 7.31 31.74
C ASN A 193 -6.01 7.06 32.25
N ILE A 194 -5.84 6.98 33.57
CA ILE A 194 -4.53 6.89 34.21
C ILE A 194 -3.81 5.59 33.84
N GLU A 195 -4.52 4.48 33.69
CA GLU A 195 -3.96 3.17 33.34
C GLU A 195 -3.29 3.20 31.96
N VAL A 196 -3.94 3.82 30.96
CA VAL A 196 -3.39 3.97 29.61
C VAL A 196 -2.25 4.99 29.58
N ARG A 197 -2.40 6.11 30.32
CA ARG A 197 -1.37 7.16 30.40
C ARG A 197 -0.07 6.65 31.02
N ILE A 198 -0.14 5.82 32.06
CA ILE A 198 1.05 5.19 32.65
C ILE A 198 1.71 4.24 31.65
N GLY A 199 0.92 3.44 30.93
CA GLY A 199 1.42 2.56 29.87
C GLY A 199 2.14 3.32 28.76
N ALA A 200 1.61 4.48 28.37
CA ALA A 200 2.20 5.38 27.39
C ALA A 200 3.55 5.97 27.86
N ILE A 201 3.64 6.44 29.10
CA ILE A 201 4.90 6.96 29.67
C ILE A 201 5.97 5.86 29.68
N TYR A 202 5.61 4.64 30.10
CA TYR A 202 6.54 3.51 30.10
C TYR A 202 6.99 3.12 28.68
N ALA A 203 6.07 3.15 27.70
CA ALA A 203 6.42 2.90 26.31
C ALA A 203 7.40 3.95 25.77
N LEU A 204 7.18 5.23 26.06
CA LEU A 204 8.11 6.31 25.70
C LEU A 204 9.49 6.13 26.35
N GLU A 205 9.55 5.77 27.63
CA GLU A 205 10.81 5.46 28.31
C GLU A 205 11.57 4.32 27.63
N ARG A 206 10.85 3.27 27.20
CA ARG A 206 11.50 2.15 26.50
C ARG A 206 12.01 2.56 25.13
N ILE A 207 11.23 3.30 24.35
CA ILE A 207 11.64 3.80 23.03
C ILE A 207 12.87 4.71 23.16
N SER A 208 12.93 5.55 24.22
CA SER A 208 14.07 6.44 24.46
C SER A 208 15.34 5.71 24.89
N LYS A 209 15.24 4.47 25.40
CA LYS A 209 16.39 3.59 25.67
C LYS A 209 16.84 2.82 24.43
N ASP A 210 15.92 2.53 23.53
CA ASP A 210 16.21 1.77 22.31
C ASP A 210 16.85 2.65 21.20
N SER A 211 16.68 3.99 21.25
CA SER A 211 17.25 4.95 20.28
C SER A 211 17.84 6.19 20.96
N ASP A 212 19.18 6.28 20.97
CA ASP A 212 19.90 7.46 21.49
C ASP A 212 19.57 8.75 20.71
N ARG A 213 19.30 8.62 19.41
CA ARG A 213 18.96 9.76 18.54
C ARG A 213 17.65 10.42 18.96
N ASP A 214 16.67 9.62 19.38
CA ASP A 214 15.32 10.10 19.69
C ASP A 214 15.12 10.37 21.20
N HIS A 215 16.09 9.97 22.02
CA HIS A 215 16.06 10.12 23.47
C HIS A 215 15.74 11.56 23.92
N ALA A 216 16.45 12.55 23.37
CA ALA A 216 16.27 13.96 23.73
C ALA A 216 14.84 14.45 23.42
N ASN A 217 14.34 14.14 22.22
CA ASN A 217 12.98 14.53 21.80
C ASN A 217 11.91 13.89 22.69
N ILE A 218 12.07 12.61 23.06
CA ILE A 218 11.12 11.92 23.94
C ILE A 218 11.12 12.54 25.34
N MET A 219 12.30 12.91 25.86
CA MET A 219 12.39 13.59 27.14
C MET A 219 11.75 14.98 27.12
N GLU A 220 11.82 15.72 26.00
CA GLU A 220 11.10 16.99 25.83
C GLU A 220 9.59 16.80 25.88
N ILE A 221 9.06 15.77 25.18
CA ILE A 221 7.63 15.43 25.20
C ILE A 221 7.18 15.09 26.62
N LEU A 222 7.91 14.23 27.33
CA LEU A 222 7.59 13.86 28.71
C LEU A 222 7.66 15.07 29.66
N CYS A 223 8.68 15.91 29.53
CA CYS A 223 8.79 17.14 30.32
C CYS A 223 7.63 18.10 30.08
N ALA A 224 7.23 18.28 28.82
CA ALA A 224 6.08 19.11 28.44
C ALA A 224 4.79 18.54 29.02
N TYR A 225 4.59 17.22 28.91
CA TYR A 225 3.44 16.53 29.48
C TYR A 225 3.34 16.71 30.99
N ILE A 226 4.44 16.49 31.72
CA ILE A 226 4.48 16.66 33.18
C ILE A 226 4.21 18.11 33.56
N ARG A 227 4.79 19.09 32.84
CA ARG A 227 4.58 20.52 33.12
C ARG A 227 3.11 20.92 32.97
N GLU A 228 2.42 20.38 31.98
CA GLU A 228 1.00 20.70 31.72
C GLU A 228 0.05 20.00 32.70
N ASN A 229 0.34 18.73 33.05
CA ASN A 229 -0.56 17.93 33.89
C ASN A 229 -0.25 18.01 35.39
N ALA A 230 0.93 18.50 35.78
CA ALA A 230 1.35 18.67 37.18
C ALA A 230 1.90 20.08 37.45
N PRO A 231 1.06 21.13 37.35
CA PRO A 231 1.48 22.50 37.62
C PRO A 231 1.90 22.67 39.09
N ALA A 232 3.08 23.26 39.33
CA ALA A 232 3.69 23.43 40.64
C ALA A 232 3.02 24.51 41.54
N LYS A 233 1.70 24.69 41.43
CA LYS A 233 0.93 25.73 42.15
C LYS A 233 0.93 25.54 43.67
N ASP A 234 1.17 24.33 44.16
CA ASP A 234 1.18 23.99 45.59
C ASP A 234 2.58 23.74 46.17
N THR A 235 3.65 24.14 45.46
CA THR A 235 4.98 24.09 46.09
C THR A 235 5.09 25.22 47.11
N ARG A 236 4.78 24.90 48.38
CA ARG A 236 5.19 25.73 49.51
C ARG A 236 6.67 26.03 49.35
N THR A 237 7.05 27.29 49.51
CA THR A 237 8.46 27.65 49.52
C THR A 237 9.12 26.89 50.67
N PRO A 238 10.38 26.42 50.55
CA PRO A 238 11.08 25.72 51.63
C PRO A 238 11.10 26.50 52.96
N GLU A 239 10.94 27.82 52.87
CA GLU A 239 10.81 28.75 53.99
C GLU A 239 9.48 28.59 54.78
N GLN A 240 8.40 28.16 54.13
CA GLN A 240 7.08 27.96 54.75
C GLN A 240 6.94 26.60 55.45
N ASP A 241 7.66 25.57 55.01
CA ASP A 241 7.58 24.21 55.59
C ASP A 241 8.67 23.93 56.65
N GLY A 242 9.50 24.92 57.02
CA GLY A 242 10.57 24.75 58.02
C GLY A 242 11.66 23.73 57.61
N ILE A 243 11.66 23.29 56.35
CA ILE A 243 12.63 22.32 55.82
C ILE A 243 13.87 23.10 55.42
N ALA A 244 14.97 22.87 56.14
CA ALA A 244 16.25 23.51 55.85
C ALA A 244 16.58 23.34 54.35
N ARG A 245 16.67 24.47 53.65
CA ARG A 245 17.09 24.60 52.24
C ARG A 245 18.19 23.58 51.97
N TRP A 246 17.92 22.57 51.13
CA TRP A 246 18.88 21.54 50.74
C TRP A 246 20.20 22.23 50.36
N ARG A 247 21.17 22.21 51.28
CA ARG A 247 22.49 22.74 51.02
C ARG A 247 23.16 21.71 50.13
N SER A 248 23.34 22.11 48.88
CA SER A 248 24.38 21.60 48.00
C SER A 248 24.24 20.11 47.66
N CYS A 249 23.71 19.80 46.47
CA CYS A 249 24.25 18.63 45.76
C CYS A 249 25.77 18.80 45.76
N PRO A 250 26.58 17.88 46.31
CA PRO A 250 28.00 17.90 46.02
C PRO A 250 28.12 17.82 44.50
N LYS A 251 28.77 18.81 43.89
CA LYS A 251 29.15 18.73 42.48
C LYS A 251 30.17 17.60 42.39
N THR A 252 29.71 16.37 42.23
CA THR A 252 30.59 15.27 41.85
C THR A 252 31.21 15.68 40.53
N PRO A 253 32.54 15.83 40.43
CA PRO A 253 33.16 16.05 39.14
C PRO A 253 32.89 14.78 38.32
N LEU A 254 32.22 14.92 37.18
CA LEU A 254 32.19 13.88 36.16
C LEU A 254 33.65 13.66 35.73
N THR A 255 34.34 12.73 36.38
CA THR A 255 35.68 12.32 35.98
C THR A 255 35.45 11.38 34.80
N THR A 256 35.52 11.94 33.60
CA THR A 256 35.56 11.18 32.35
C THR A 256 36.85 10.35 32.37
N THR A 257 36.80 9.15 32.94
CA THR A 257 37.89 8.20 32.80
C THR A 257 37.63 7.45 31.49
N GLY A 258 38.01 8.11 30.39
CA GLY A 258 38.36 7.40 29.18
C GLY A 258 39.64 6.63 29.45
N THR A 259 39.55 5.31 29.51
CA THR A 259 40.70 4.43 29.36
C THR A 259 40.36 3.38 28.32
N HIS A 260 40.95 3.60 27.15
CA HIS A 260 41.23 2.60 26.14
C HIS A 260 41.85 1.36 26.78
N THR A 261 41.30 0.19 26.45
CA THR A 261 42.04 -1.01 26.01
C THR A 261 41.06 -1.90 25.26
#